data_AF-A0A2T6ZF94-F1
#
_entry.id   AF-A0A2T6ZF94-F1
#
_cell.length_a   1.000
_cell.length_b   1.000
_cell.length_c   1.000
_cell.angle_alpha   90.00
_cell.angle_beta   90.00
_cell.angle_gamma   90.00
#
_symmetry.space_group_name_H-M   'P 1'
#
loop_
_entity.id
_entity.type
_entity.pdbx_description
1 polymer ?
#
loop_
_entity_poly.entity_id
_entity_poly.type
_entity_poly.pdbx_seq_one_letter_code
_entity_poly.pdbx_strand_id
1 'polypeptide(L)'
;VIGAGKSYFIREVTGNQEVKVSGGLYSSTSKVQPYSFEYLGEKITLIDTPGFNDTNKPDTEILKEIADWTSKTYKKNQLLSGIIYLHPITHTRMEGSAMKNLRMFQRLCGQEVLENVLLTTTQWSKVDPTEGEFRENNLRDEGLWGGLIGKGATLQRFHGTRESGLELINKLVSKTRKPLHIQDQIVKQHLTLLQTDAGKFLNEGLAAQEKRFKEELESLEKQLREAIKAKDNEMNQILAAEQAKAE
;
A
#
# COMPACT_ATOMS: atom_id res chain seq x y z
N VAL A 1 -2.14 1.95 -1.75
CA VAL A 1 -2.23 1.31 -3.09
C VAL A 1 -2.20 2.40 -4.17
N ILE A 2 -1.57 2.15 -5.34
CA ILE A 2 -1.64 3.04 -6.52
C ILE A 2 -3.08 3.05 -7.06
N GLY A 3 -3.51 4.14 -7.68
CA GLY A 3 -4.84 4.22 -8.29
C GLY A 3 -6.00 4.33 -7.27
N ALA A 4 -5.70 4.35 -5.98
CA ALA A 4 -6.69 4.53 -4.90
C ALA A 4 -7.34 5.93 -4.87
N GLY A 5 -6.86 6.88 -5.68
CA GLY A 5 -7.42 8.23 -5.74
C GLY A 5 -6.91 9.20 -4.67
N LYS A 6 -5.72 8.97 -4.07
CA LYS A 6 -5.15 9.87 -3.02
C LYS A 6 -4.96 11.30 -3.52
N SER A 7 -4.23 11.48 -4.62
CA SER A 7 -4.00 12.80 -5.20
C SER A 7 -5.29 13.41 -5.76
N TYR A 8 -6.22 12.59 -6.29
CA TYR A 8 -7.54 13.04 -6.71
C TYR A 8 -8.34 13.58 -5.51
N PHE A 9 -8.41 12.84 -4.41
CA PHE A 9 -9.05 13.30 -3.17
C PHE A 9 -8.49 14.64 -2.70
N ILE A 10 -7.15 14.77 -2.66
CA ILE A 10 -6.50 16.03 -2.26
C ILE A 10 -6.88 17.16 -3.20
N ARG A 11 -6.84 16.94 -4.52
CA ARG A 11 -7.23 17.94 -5.52
C ARG A 11 -8.67 18.41 -5.31
N GLU A 12 -9.61 17.49 -5.17
CA GLU A 12 -11.03 17.81 -5.00
C GLU A 12 -11.27 18.61 -3.73
N VAL A 13 -10.66 18.21 -2.61
CA VAL A 13 -10.92 18.86 -1.32
C VAL A 13 -10.26 20.24 -1.23
N THR A 14 -9.00 20.33 -1.65
CA THR A 14 -8.24 21.59 -1.63
C THR A 14 -8.71 22.57 -2.70
N GLY A 15 -9.32 22.09 -3.79
CA GLY A 15 -9.60 22.88 -4.99
C GLY A 15 -8.33 23.27 -5.77
N ASN A 16 -7.17 22.74 -5.40
CA ASN A 16 -5.90 23.10 -6.02
C ASN A 16 -5.65 22.30 -7.31
N GLN A 17 -5.81 22.94 -8.46
CA GLN A 17 -5.63 22.33 -9.79
C GLN A 17 -4.17 21.95 -10.11
N GLU A 18 -3.19 22.45 -9.36
CA GLU A 18 -1.77 22.09 -9.54
C GLU A 18 -1.44 20.70 -8.99
N VAL A 19 -2.34 20.11 -8.18
CA VAL A 19 -2.21 18.74 -7.68
C VAL A 19 -2.23 17.78 -8.87
N LYS A 20 -1.08 17.20 -9.20
CA LYS A 20 -0.93 16.26 -10.31
C LYS A 20 -1.61 14.93 -9.99
N VAL A 21 -2.72 14.65 -10.67
CA VAL A 21 -3.39 13.35 -10.61
C VAL A 21 -2.93 12.50 -11.79
N SER A 22 -2.24 11.37 -11.57
CA SER A 22 -2.01 10.42 -12.67
C SER A 22 -3.31 9.73 -13.06
N GLY A 23 -3.68 9.84 -14.33
CA GLY A 23 -4.72 9.00 -14.95
C GLY A 23 -4.18 7.70 -15.56
N GLY A 24 -2.87 7.45 -15.50
CA GLY A 24 -2.20 6.31 -16.14
C GLY A 24 -1.76 5.21 -15.17
N LEU A 25 -1.09 4.18 -15.72
CA LEU A 25 -0.57 3.01 -15.00
C LEU A 25 0.57 3.33 -14.00
N TYR A 26 1.13 4.54 -14.06
CA TYR A 26 2.26 4.97 -13.23
C TYR A 26 1.82 5.94 -12.14
N SER A 27 2.42 5.80 -10.96
CA SER A 27 2.23 6.70 -9.81
C SER A 27 2.87 8.07 -10.08
N SER A 28 2.10 9.16 -9.93
CA SER A 28 2.63 10.53 -10.05
C SER A 28 3.37 11.01 -8.79
N THR A 29 3.08 10.42 -7.62
CA THR A 29 3.58 10.90 -6.32
C THR A 29 4.85 10.16 -5.93
N SER A 30 6.01 10.76 -6.19
CA SER A 30 7.32 10.18 -5.87
C SER A 30 7.84 10.54 -4.47
N LYS A 31 7.22 11.54 -3.82
CA LYS A 31 7.63 12.08 -2.50
C LYS A 31 6.40 12.41 -1.65
N VAL A 32 6.58 12.39 -0.33
CA VAL A 32 5.57 12.90 0.62
C VAL A 32 5.40 14.41 0.46
N GLN A 33 4.18 14.88 0.18
CA GLN A 33 3.90 16.29 -0.12
C GLN A 33 2.72 16.85 0.70
N PRO A 34 2.91 17.98 1.41
CA PRO A 34 1.83 18.66 2.11
C PRO A 34 1.05 19.60 1.20
N TYR A 35 -0.28 19.63 1.37
CA TYR A 35 -1.20 20.54 0.71
C TYR A 35 -2.10 21.19 1.76
N SER A 36 -2.00 22.50 1.92
CA SER A 36 -2.79 23.24 2.92
C SER A 36 -3.92 24.05 2.28
N PHE A 37 -5.04 24.15 2.98
CA PHE A 37 -6.17 24.99 2.61
C PHE A 37 -6.96 25.40 3.86
N GLU A 38 -7.75 26.48 3.77
CA GLU A 38 -8.61 26.95 4.85
C GLU A 38 -9.97 26.24 4.80
N TYR A 39 -10.46 25.76 5.94
CA TYR A 39 -11.79 25.16 6.08
C TYR A 39 -12.34 25.43 7.48
N LEU A 40 -13.54 26.03 7.54
CA LEU A 40 -14.20 26.40 8.80
C LEU A 40 -13.33 27.26 9.74
N GLY A 41 -12.49 28.12 9.19
CA GLY A 41 -11.59 28.99 9.96
C GLY A 41 -10.33 28.30 10.49
N GLU A 42 -10.11 27.03 10.12
CA GLU A 42 -8.94 26.24 10.47
C GLU A 42 -8.08 25.95 9.24
N LYS A 43 -6.76 26.02 9.41
CA LYS A 43 -5.81 25.63 8.37
C LYS A 43 -5.65 24.11 8.37
N ILE A 44 -6.26 23.46 7.39
CA ILE A 44 -6.13 22.01 7.18
C ILE A 44 -4.91 21.73 6.31
N THR A 45 -4.15 20.69 6.65
CA THR A 45 -3.02 20.22 5.84
C THR A 45 -3.17 18.73 5.54
N LEU A 46 -3.35 18.40 4.27
CA LEU A 46 -3.38 17.03 3.77
C LEU A 46 -2.00 16.62 3.31
N ILE A 47 -1.60 15.39 3.62
CA ILE A 47 -0.29 14.86 3.27
C ILE A 47 -0.48 13.77 2.23
N ASP A 48 -0.10 14.04 0.98
CA ASP A 48 -0.06 12.98 -0.04
C ASP A 48 1.16 12.10 0.22
N THR A 49 0.96 10.79 0.13
CA THR A 49 2.02 9.80 0.36
C THR A 49 2.19 8.92 -0.88
N PRO A 50 3.43 8.52 -1.21
CA PRO A 50 3.65 7.46 -2.18
C PRO A 50 2.91 6.19 -1.77
N GLY A 51 2.36 5.45 -2.73
CA GLY A 51 1.66 4.20 -2.42
C GLY A 51 2.65 3.03 -2.33
N PHE A 52 2.61 2.24 -1.25
CA PHE A 52 3.32 0.94 -1.25
C PHE A 52 2.90 0.04 -2.41
N ASN A 53 3.83 -0.81 -2.86
CA ASN A 53 3.82 -1.54 -4.13
C ASN A 53 3.82 -0.61 -5.36
N ASP A 54 4.61 0.46 -5.31
CA ASP A 54 4.88 1.30 -6.48
C ASP A 54 5.81 0.57 -7.44
N THR A 55 5.49 0.55 -8.74
CA THR A 55 6.37 -0.05 -9.75
C THR A 55 7.66 0.74 -9.93
N ASN A 56 7.67 2.02 -9.54
CA ASN A 56 8.82 2.91 -9.74
C ASN A 56 9.77 2.96 -8.55
N LYS A 57 9.36 2.48 -7.37
CA LYS A 57 10.08 2.72 -6.12
C LYS A 57 9.96 1.56 -5.15
N PRO A 58 11.08 1.08 -4.56
CA PRO A 58 11.02 -0.01 -3.61
C PRO A 58 10.29 0.41 -2.33
N ASP A 59 9.53 -0.52 -1.75
CA ASP A 59 8.79 -0.32 -0.50
C ASP A 59 9.67 0.19 0.66
N THR A 60 10.97 -0.15 0.66
CA THR A 60 11.93 0.31 1.68
C THR A 60 12.17 1.81 1.62
N GLU A 61 12.21 2.37 0.42
CA GLU A 61 12.39 3.79 0.21
C GLU A 61 11.09 4.57 0.50
N ILE A 62 9.93 4.00 0.16
CA ILE A 62 8.62 4.56 0.55
C ILE A 62 8.49 4.60 2.07
N LEU A 63 8.83 3.50 2.75
CA LEU A 63 8.83 3.41 4.20
C LEU A 63 9.75 4.47 4.82
N LYS A 64 10.96 4.62 4.27
CA LYS A 64 11.92 5.62 4.72
C LYS A 64 11.39 7.04 4.59
N GLU A 65 10.77 7.39 3.47
CA GLU A 65 10.22 8.74 3.29
C GLU A 65 9.08 9.06 4.25
N ILE A 66 8.18 8.10 4.48
CA ILE A 66 7.10 8.25 5.45
C ILE A 66 7.69 8.40 6.85
N ALA A 67 8.66 7.58 7.22
CA ALA A 67 9.33 7.63 8.52
C ALA A 67 10.08 8.95 8.73
N ASP A 68 10.82 9.43 7.73
CA ASP A 68 11.57 10.68 7.78
C ASP A 68 10.62 11.88 7.91
N TRP A 69 9.54 11.91 7.11
CA TRP A 69 8.56 13.00 7.17
C TRP A 69 7.84 13.02 8.53
N THR A 70 7.33 11.87 8.97
CA THR A 70 6.60 11.76 10.25
C THR A 70 7.51 12.02 11.45
N SER A 71 8.76 11.58 11.44
CA SER A 71 9.71 11.86 12.52
C SER A 71 10.07 13.36 12.59
N LYS A 72 10.22 14.03 11.44
CA LYS A 72 10.48 15.48 11.38
C LYS A 72 9.30 16.29 11.92
N THR A 73 8.06 15.93 11.59
CA THR A 73 6.86 16.62 12.11
C THR A 73 6.64 16.34 13.59
N TYR A 74 6.86 15.11 14.04
CA TYR A 74 6.80 14.75 15.46
C TYR A 74 7.75 15.60 16.31
N LYS A 75 9.01 15.75 15.89
CA LYS A 75 10.00 16.59 16.59
C LYS A 75 9.62 18.07 16.66
N LYS A 76 8.71 18.53 15.79
CA LYS A 76 8.14 19.87 15.79
C LYS A 76 6.80 19.96 16.54
N ASN A 77 6.42 18.91 17.28
CA ASN A 77 5.12 18.76 17.93
C ASN A 77 3.92 18.90 16.96
N GLN A 78 4.13 18.56 15.69
CA GLN A 78 3.07 18.51 14.68
C GLN A 78 2.56 17.07 14.56
N LEU A 79 1.51 16.76 15.32
CA LEU A 79 0.85 15.46 15.31
C LEU A 79 -0.29 15.42 14.28
N LEU A 80 -0.60 14.21 13.80
CA LEU A 80 -1.69 14.00 12.87
C LEU A 80 -3.04 13.93 13.61
N SER A 81 -4.03 14.66 13.11
CA SER A 81 -5.42 14.53 13.59
C SER A 81 -6.07 13.22 13.13
N GLY A 82 -5.64 12.67 12.00
CA GLY A 82 -6.08 11.37 11.54
C GLY A 82 -5.50 10.95 10.21
N ILE A 83 -5.88 9.76 9.77
CA ILE A 83 -5.41 9.15 8.53
C ILE A 83 -6.61 8.67 7.71
N ILE A 84 -6.58 8.94 6.42
CA ILE A 84 -7.55 8.44 5.45
C ILE A 84 -6.88 7.35 4.62
N TYR A 85 -7.29 6.09 4.81
CA TYR A 85 -6.82 4.96 4.01
C TYR A 85 -7.78 4.74 2.85
N LEU A 86 -7.32 4.98 1.62
CA LEU A 86 -8.17 4.86 0.42
C LEU A 86 -8.06 3.48 -0.24
N HIS A 87 -9.21 2.93 -0.64
CA HIS A 87 -9.33 1.69 -1.42
C HIS A 87 -10.37 1.83 -2.54
N PRO A 88 -10.07 1.50 -3.81
CA PRO A 88 -11.06 1.46 -4.87
C PRO A 88 -12.09 0.36 -4.65
N ILE A 89 -13.39 0.68 -4.69
CA ILE A 89 -14.46 -0.34 -4.63
C ILE A 89 -14.55 -1.17 -5.92
N THR A 90 -13.89 -0.71 -6.99
CA THR A 90 -13.74 -1.43 -8.26
C THR A 90 -12.88 -2.69 -8.12
N HIS A 91 -12.03 -2.79 -7.09
CA HIS A 91 -11.23 -3.98 -6.84
C HIS A 91 -12.12 -5.10 -6.30
N THR A 92 -12.22 -6.20 -7.06
CA THR A 92 -13.05 -7.36 -6.70
C THR A 92 -12.45 -8.21 -5.59
N ARG A 93 -11.14 -8.08 -5.34
CA ARG A 93 -10.40 -8.84 -4.33
C ARG A 93 -9.35 -7.95 -3.66
N MET A 94 -9.15 -8.13 -2.35
CA MET A 94 -7.90 -7.71 -1.72
C MET A 94 -6.83 -8.75 -2.00
N GLU A 95 -6.12 -8.56 -3.11
CA GLU A 95 -4.99 -9.38 -3.50
C GLU A 95 -3.81 -9.25 -2.51
N GLY A 96 -2.82 -10.15 -2.63
CA GLY A 96 -1.69 -10.24 -1.69
C GLY A 96 -0.94 -8.92 -1.48
N SER A 97 -0.82 -8.09 -2.53
CA SER A 97 -0.19 -6.77 -2.46
C SER A 97 -1.00 -5.77 -1.61
N ALA A 98 -2.33 -5.74 -1.75
CA ALA A 98 -3.23 -4.91 -0.95
C ALA A 98 -3.24 -5.35 0.52
N MET A 99 -3.24 -6.66 0.77
CA MET A 99 -3.13 -7.24 2.11
C MET A 99 -1.79 -6.93 2.79
N LYS A 100 -0.68 -7.03 2.05
CA LYS A 100 0.65 -6.63 2.53
C LYS A 100 0.65 -5.13 2.91
N ASN A 101 0.05 -4.28 2.07
CA ASN A 101 -0.06 -2.84 2.32
C ASN A 101 -0.87 -2.55 3.59
N LEU A 102 -2.01 -3.22 3.77
CA LEU A 102 -2.83 -3.07 4.98
C LEU A 102 -2.07 -3.48 6.25
N ARG A 103 -1.35 -4.61 6.20
CA ARG A 103 -0.49 -5.09 7.30
C ARG A 103 0.68 -4.15 7.59
N MET A 104 1.23 -3.50 6.57
CA MET A 104 2.25 -2.46 6.71
C MET A 104 1.65 -1.22 7.39
N PHE A 105 0.51 -0.75 6.91
CA PHE A 105 -0.23 0.38 7.46
C PHE A 105 -0.54 0.18 8.96
N GLN A 106 -1.00 -1.01 9.36
CA GLN A 106 -1.24 -1.36 10.76
C GLN A 106 0.00 -1.17 11.64
N ARG A 107 1.18 -1.61 11.17
CA ARG A 107 2.45 -1.50 11.91
C ARG A 107 2.97 -0.08 11.97
N LEU A 108 2.69 0.73 10.95
CA LEU A 108 3.04 2.15 10.94
C LEU A 108 2.23 2.95 11.95
N CYS A 109 0.91 2.73 11.96
CA CYS A 109 -0.01 3.52 12.78
C CYS A 109 0.00 3.08 14.23
N GLY A 110 0.03 1.77 14.49
CA GLY A 110 -0.26 1.20 15.81
C GLY A 110 -1.75 1.19 16.12
N GLN A 111 -2.10 0.42 17.15
CA GLN A 111 -3.50 0.19 17.51
C GLN A 111 -4.17 1.44 18.12
N GLU A 112 -3.41 2.27 18.84
CA GLU A 112 -3.94 3.44 19.55
C GLU A 112 -4.45 4.56 18.62
N VAL A 113 -3.95 4.59 17.37
CA VAL A 113 -4.31 5.61 16.37
C VAL A 113 -5.53 5.19 15.54
N LEU A 114 -5.97 3.93 15.63
CA LEU A 114 -7.04 3.41 14.77
C LEU A 114 -8.36 4.19 14.93
N GLU A 115 -8.66 4.76 16.10
CA GLU A 115 -9.82 5.65 16.30
C GLU A 115 -9.80 6.95 15.47
N ASN A 116 -8.62 7.31 14.94
CA ASN A 116 -8.39 8.44 14.04
C ASN A 116 -8.17 7.98 12.59
N VAL A 117 -8.48 6.71 12.27
CA VAL A 117 -8.36 6.16 10.92
C VAL A 117 -9.74 6.07 10.26
N LEU A 118 -9.85 6.65 9.07
CA LEU A 118 -10.98 6.43 8.15
C LEU A 118 -10.56 5.44 7.07
N LEU A 119 -11.12 4.24 7.10
CA LEU A 119 -11.03 3.27 6.01
C LEU A 119 -12.06 3.69 4.96
N THR A 120 -11.59 4.22 3.83
CA THR A 120 -12.46 4.93 2.89
C THR A 120 -12.46 4.25 1.53
N THR A 121 -13.66 3.89 1.06
CA THR A 121 -13.87 3.34 -0.27
C THR A 121 -14.04 4.46 -1.31
N THR A 122 -13.48 4.28 -2.50
CA THR A 122 -13.45 5.27 -3.60
C THR A 122 -13.95 4.66 -4.91
N GLN A 123 -14.11 5.47 -5.96
CA GLN A 123 -14.53 5.05 -7.32
C GLN A 123 -15.94 4.46 -7.39
N TRP A 124 -16.85 4.90 -6.50
CA TRP A 124 -18.26 4.49 -6.48
C TRP A 124 -19.01 4.75 -7.78
N SER A 125 -18.61 5.74 -8.58
CA SER A 125 -19.21 6.02 -9.89
C SER A 125 -18.89 5.00 -10.98
N LYS A 126 -17.99 4.04 -10.72
CA LYS A 126 -17.55 3.03 -11.69
C LYS A 126 -18.12 1.63 -11.45
N VAL A 127 -18.98 1.46 -10.44
CA VAL A 127 -19.55 0.17 -10.07
C VAL A 127 -21.05 0.36 -9.88
N ASP A 128 -21.82 -0.67 -10.20
CA ASP A 128 -23.23 -0.71 -9.83
C ASP A 128 -23.40 -0.59 -8.31
N PRO A 129 -24.37 0.19 -7.80
CA PRO A 129 -24.54 0.37 -6.36
C PRO A 129 -24.68 -0.92 -5.56
N THR A 130 -25.42 -1.91 -6.07
CA THR A 130 -25.66 -3.18 -5.37
C THR A 130 -24.39 -4.02 -5.28
N GLU A 131 -23.62 -4.07 -6.36
CA GLU A 131 -22.31 -4.73 -6.41
C GLU A 131 -21.29 -4.01 -5.53
N GLY A 132 -21.29 -2.67 -5.53
CA GLY A 132 -20.43 -1.86 -4.67
C GLY A 132 -20.71 -2.10 -3.18
N GLU A 133 -21.99 -2.16 -2.80
CA GLU A 133 -22.40 -2.48 -1.42
C GLU A 133 -22.00 -3.90 -1.01
N PHE A 134 -22.20 -4.88 -1.90
CA PHE A 134 -21.75 -6.25 -1.66
C PHE A 134 -20.24 -6.31 -1.40
N ARG A 135 -19.43 -5.62 -2.23
CA ARG A 135 -17.97 -5.55 -2.04
C ARG A 135 -17.57 -4.82 -0.77
N GLU A 136 -18.24 -3.74 -0.42
CA GLU A 136 -17.96 -3.01 0.82
C GLU A 136 -18.27 -3.88 2.04
N ASN A 137 -19.35 -4.66 2.00
CA ASN A 137 -19.67 -5.61 3.07
C ASN A 137 -18.60 -6.70 3.20
N ASN A 138 -18.06 -7.21 2.09
CA ASN A 138 -16.95 -8.16 2.13
C ASN A 138 -15.70 -7.57 2.81
N LEU A 139 -15.43 -6.27 2.68
CA LEU A 139 -14.31 -5.62 3.37
C LEU A 139 -14.43 -5.68 4.89
N ARG A 140 -15.65 -5.83 5.44
CA ARG A 140 -15.89 -5.92 6.89
C ARG A 140 -15.47 -7.26 7.49
N ASP A 141 -15.05 -8.22 6.67
CA ASP A 141 -14.50 -9.49 7.15
C ASP A 141 -13.30 -9.28 8.09
N GLU A 142 -13.17 -10.13 9.11
CA GLU A 142 -12.11 -10.08 10.13
C GLU A 142 -10.70 -10.10 9.53
N GLY A 143 -10.51 -10.87 8.45
CA GLY A 143 -9.24 -10.96 7.75
C GLY A 143 -8.88 -9.70 6.97
N LEU A 144 -9.84 -8.79 6.75
CA LEU A 144 -9.70 -7.57 5.97
C LEU A 144 -9.76 -6.33 6.88
N TRP A 145 -10.88 -5.60 6.90
CA TRP A 145 -11.05 -4.40 7.72
C TRP A 145 -11.80 -4.66 9.02
N GLY A 146 -12.45 -5.82 9.19
CA GLY A 146 -13.20 -6.17 10.40
C GLY A 146 -12.38 -5.98 11.67
N GLY A 147 -11.18 -6.55 11.72
CA GLY A 147 -10.28 -6.41 12.87
C GLY A 147 -9.78 -4.98 13.10
N LEU A 148 -9.75 -4.12 12.07
CA LEU A 148 -9.41 -2.69 12.22
C LEU A 148 -10.61 -1.90 12.75
N ILE A 149 -11.80 -2.21 12.23
CA ILE A 149 -13.06 -1.58 12.63
C ILE A 149 -13.37 -1.90 14.09
N GLY A 150 -13.22 -3.16 14.50
CA GLY A 150 -13.36 -3.59 15.89
C GLY A 150 -12.40 -2.91 16.86
N LYS A 151 -11.30 -2.34 16.35
CA LYS A 151 -10.29 -1.59 17.12
C LYS A 151 -10.44 -0.06 17.01
N GLY A 152 -11.52 0.43 16.40
CA GLY A 152 -11.89 1.85 16.39
C GLY A 152 -11.79 2.56 15.03
N ALA A 153 -11.23 1.92 14.00
CA ALA A 153 -11.25 2.50 12.67
C ALA A 153 -12.68 2.59 12.13
N THR A 154 -13.00 3.63 11.36
CA THR A 154 -14.36 3.79 10.82
C THR A 154 -14.37 3.66 9.31
N LEU A 155 -15.36 2.92 8.81
CA LEU A 155 -15.60 2.75 7.38
C LEU A 155 -16.35 3.96 6.83
N GLN A 156 -15.88 4.51 5.72
CA GLN A 156 -16.45 5.69 5.05
C GLN A 156 -16.47 5.51 3.53
N ARG A 157 -17.30 6.31 2.84
CA ARG A 157 -17.33 6.38 1.38
C ARG A 157 -16.87 7.75 0.92
N PHE A 158 -16.04 7.81 -0.12
CA PHE A 158 -15.73 9.02 -0.84
C PHE A 158 -16.37 8.96 -2.23
N HIS A 159 -17.33 9.85 -2.47
CA HIS A 159 -18.13 9.86 -3.70
C HIS A 159 -17.46 10.62 -4.85
N GLY A 160 -16.24 11.11 -4.65
CA GLY A 160 -15.45 11.77 -5.69
C GLY A 160 -15.73 13.26 -5.83
N THR A 161 -16.49 13.85 -4.91
CA THR A 161 -16.82 15.28 -4.88
C THR A 161 -16.15 15.99 -3.71
N ARG A 162 -15.94 17.30 -3.83
CA ARG A 162 -15.36 18.12 -2.75
C ARG A 162 -16.16 18.01 -1.45
N GLU A 163 -17.48 18.02 -1.53
CA GLU A 163 -18.40 17.94 -0.39
C GLU A 163 -18.17 16.63 0.38
N SER A 164 -18.20 15.50 -0.33
CA SER A 164 -17.96 14.19 0.29
C SER A 164 -16.57 14.09 0.92
N GLY A 165 -15.56 14.76 0.37
CA GLY A 165 -14.22 14.78 0.95
C GLY A 165 -14.10 15.69 2.18
N LEU A 166 -14.78 16.83 2.18
CA LEU A 166 -14.85 17.73 3.34
C LEU A 166 -15.59 17.09 4.52
N GLU A 167 -16.61 16.28 4.27
CA GLU A 167 -17.28 15.47 5.31
C GLU A 167 -16.30 14.52 6.01
N LEU A 168 -15.39 13.88 5.27
CA LEU A 168 -14.36 13.03 5.86
C LEU A 168 -13.37 13.83 6.71
N ILE A 169 -12.97 15.01 6.23
CA ILE A 169 -12.08 15.91 7.00
C ILE A 169 -12.76 16.36 8.29
N ASN A 170 -14.04 16.75 8.23
CA ASN A 170 -14.78 17.20 9.41
C ASN A 170 -14.83 16.13 10.51
N LYS A 171 -14.92 14.84 10.14
CA LYS A 171 -14.86 13.71 11.09
C LYS A 171 -13.51 13.56 11.80
N LEU A 172 -12.43 14.10 11.22
CA LEU A 172 -11.06 14.01 11.75
C LEU A 172 -10.59 15.29 12.44
N VAL A 173 -11.10 16.47 12.07
CA VAL A 173 -10.65 17.75 12.63
C VAL A 173 -10.90 17.83 14.14
N SER A 174 -12.01 17.26 14.62
CA SER A 174 -12.37 17.24 16.04
C SER A 174 -11.65 16.16 16.87
N LYS A 175 -10.85 15.30 16.24
CA LYS A 175 -10.17 14.20 16.93
C LYS A 175 -8.92 14.70 17.66
N THR A 176 -8.66 14.10 18.82
CA THR A 176 -7.41 14.32 19.55
C THR A 176 -6.24 13.79 18.74
N ARG A 177 -5.26 14.65 18.45
CA ARG A 177 -4.08 14.29 17.66
C ARG A 177 -3.23 13.26 18.39
N LYS A 178 -2.77 12.23 17.67
CA LYS A 178 -1.95 11.16 18.24
C LYS A 178 -0.68 10.93 17.42
N PRO A 179 0.44 10.54 18.06
CA PRO A 179 1.59 10.04 17.33
C PRO A 179 1.32 8.66 16.74
N LEU A 180 1.91 8.40 15.59
CA LEU A 180 1.97 7.07 14.99
C LEU A 180 2.99 6.21 15.74
N HIS A 181 2.75 4.90 15.77
CA HIS A 181 3.67 3.93 16.39
C HIS A 181 5.11 4.04 15.87
N ILE A 182 5.29 4.23 14.55
CA ILE A 182 6.62 4.40 13.99
C ILE A 182 7.34 5.67 14.51
N GLN A 183 6.61 6.74 14.82
CA GLN A 183 7.20 7.96 15.39
C GLN A 183 7.69 7.68 16.82
N ASP A 184 6.92 6.94 17.60
CA ASP A 184 7.31 6.54 18.96
C ASP A 184 8.53 5.59 18.94
N GLN A 185 8.55 4.61 18.03
CA GLN A 185 9.70 3.72 17.84
C GLN A 185 10.98 4.48 17.46
N ILE A 186 10.92 5.42 16.52
CA ILE A 186 12.11 6.13 16.03
C ILE A 186 12.53 7.26 16.97
N VAL A 187 11.59 8.08 17.44
CA VAL A 187 11.91 9.32 18.17
C VAL A 187 12.04 9.08 19.67
N LYS A 188 11.14 8.30 20.28
CA LYS A 188 11.17 8.04 21.74
C LYS A 188 12.06 6.86 22.10
N GLN A 189 11.98 5.77 21.34
CA GLN A 189 12.73 4.53 21.62
C GLN A 189 14.09 4.49 20.90
N HIS A 190 14.41 5.49 20.08
CA HIS A 190 15.67 5.58 19.33
C HIS A 190 16.00 4.37 18.45
N LEU A 191 14.96 3.68 17.95
CA LEU A 191 15.14 2.56 17.02
C LEU A 191 15.52 3.08 15.64
N THR A 192 16.41 2.34 14.97
CA THR A 192 16.64 2.53 13.53
C THR A 192 15.43 2.07 12.73
N LEU A 193 15.27 2.55 11.49
CA LEU A 193 14.14 2.18 10.63
C LEU A 193 13.97 0.66 10.49
N LEU A 194 15.07 -0.08 10.38
CA LEU A 194 15.08 -1.53 10.22
C LEU A 194 14.64 -2.28 11.50
N GLN A 195 14.77 -1.65 12.67
CA GLN A 195 14.38 -2.22 13.95
C GLN A 195 12.91 -1.98 14.30
N THR A 196 12.26 -1.03 13.63
CA THR A 196 10.81 -0.75 13.78
C THR A 196 9.97 -1.95 13.34
N ASP A 197 8.72 -2.00 13.80
CA ASP A 197 7.82 -3.13 13.46
C ASP A 197 7.52 -3.15 11.95
N ALA A 198 7.39 -1.97 11.35
CA ALA A 198 7.23 -1.81 9.90
C ALA A 198 8.49 -2.24 9.13
N GLY A 199 9.69 -1.87 9.62
CA GLY A 199 10.97 -2.24 9.01
C GLY A 199 11.22 -3.75 9.07
N LYS A 200 10.98 -4.38 10.23
CA LYS A 200 11.09 -5.84 10.41
C LYS A 200 10.16 -6.59 9.46
N PHE A 201 8.89 -6.19 9.41
CA PHE A 201 7.92 -6.81 8.51
C PHE A 201 8.31 -6.72 7.04
N LEU A 202 8.90 -5.59 6.62
CA LEU A 202 9.39 -5.45 5.26
C LEU A 202 10.60 -6.35 4.98
N ASN A 203 11.55 -6.42 5.91
CA ASN A 203 12.74 -7.26 5.79
C ASN A 203 12.40 -8.75 5.80
N GLU A 204 11.47 -9.20 6.65
CA GLU A 204 10.97 -10.58 6.65
C GLU A 204 10.37 -10.94 5.29
N GLY A 205 9.61 -10.03 4.69
CA GLY A 205 9.06 -10.20 3.34
C GLY A 205 10.15 -10.31 2.28
N LEU A 206 11.19 -9.48 2.35
CA LEU A 206 12.34 -9.54 1.43
C LEU A 206 13.11 -10.85 1.58
N ALA A 207 13.43 -11.27 2.79
CA ALA A 207 14.15 -12.52 3.05
C ALA A 207 13.35 -13.75 2.58
N ALA A 208 12.03 -13.76 2.79
CA ALA A 208 11.16 -14.83 2.30
C ALA A 208 11.13 -14.88 0.76
N GLN A 209 11.16 -13.72 0.11
CA GLN A 209 11.19 -13.61 -1.35
C GLN A 209 12.55 -14.05 -1.93
N GLU A 210 13.67 -13.64 -1.33
CA GLU A 210 15.01 -14.10 -1.70
C GLU A 210 15.13 -15.63 -1.60
N LYS A 211 14.62 -16.22 -0.51
CA LYS A 211 14.61 -17.67 -0.33
C LYS A 211 13.83 -18.37 -1.45
N ARG A 212 12.63 -17.88 -1.78
CA ARG A 212 11.81 -18.45 -2.87
C ARG A 212 12.51 -18.37 -4.22
N PHE A 213 13.11 -17.22 -4.55
CA PHE A 213 13.83 -17.08 -5.81
C PHE A 213 15.05 -17.99 -5.90
N LYS A 214 15.74 -18.21 -4.78
CA LYS A 214 16.85 -19.16 -4.73
C LYS A 214 16.38 -20.59 -5.01
N GLU A 215 15.30 -21.02 -4.36
CA GLU A 215 14.71 -22.35 -4.57
C GLU A 215 14.21 -22.53 -6.03
N GLU A 216 13.63 -21.47 -6.62
CA GLU A 216 13.15 -21.47 -8.00
C GLU A 216 14.30 -21.54 -9.02
N LEU A 217 15.37 -20.78 -8.80
CA LEU A 217 16.59 -20.84 -9.62
C LEU A 217 17.23 -22.24 -9.56
N GLU A 218 17.36 -22.82 -8.37
CA GLU A 218 17.89 -24.18 -8.21
C GLU A 218 17.04 -25.23 -8.94
N SER A 219 15.71 -25.09 -8.87
CA SER A 219 14.76 -25.95 -9.61
C SER A 219 14.90 -25.79 -11.13
N LEU A 220 14.98 -24.55 -11.61
CA LEU A 220 15.10 -24.25 -13.03
C LEU A 220 16.44 -24.72 -13.61
N GLU A 221 17.54 -24.57 -12.88
CA GLU A 221 18.85 -25.11 -13.25
C GLU A 221 18.81 -26.63 -13.38
N LYS A 222 18.12 -27.32 -12.47
CA LYS A 222 17.96 -28.78 -12.55
C LYS A 222 17.18 -29.19 -13.79
N GLN A 223 16.05 -28.52 -14.06
CA GLN A 223 15.24 -28.78 -15.25
C GLN A 223 16.03 -28.54 -16.54
N LEU A 224 16.83 -27.47 -16.59
CA LEU A 224 17.68 -27.18 -17.74
C LEU A 224 18.72 -28.29 -17.97
N ARG A 225 19.40 -28.76 -16.91
CA ARG A 225 20.36 -29.87 -17.01
C ARG A 225 19.71 -31.16 -17.48
N GLU A 226 18.51 -31.48 -16.99
CA GLU A 226 17.75 -32.66 -17.41
C GLU A 226 17.32 -32.57 -18.87
N ALA A 227 16.86 -31.40 -19.33
CA ALA A 227 16.48 -31.16 -20.72
C ALA A 227 17.68 -31.27 -21.69
N ILE A 228 18.85 -30.73 -21.32
CA ILE A 228 20.08 -30.87 -22.11
C ILE A 228 20.46 -32.35 -22.25
N LYS A 229 20.49 -33.09 -21.14
CA LYS A 229 20.80 -34.54 -21.17
C LYS A 229 19.81 -35.33 -22.01
N ALA A 230 18.52 -35.02 -21.93
CA ALA A 230 17.49 -35.70 -22.72
C ALA A 230 17.72 -35.46 -24.23
N LYS A 231 18.01 -34.22 -24.62
CA LYS A 231 18.34 -33.88 -26.01
C LYS A 231 19.60 -34.57 -26.52
N ASP A 232 20.66 -34.60 -25.70
CA ASP A 232 21.91 -35.27 -26.07
C ASP A 232 21.70 -36.78 -26.26
N ASN A 233 20.91 -37.41 -25.40
CA ASN A 233 20.55 -38.81 -25.52
C ASN A 233 19.72 -39.10 -26.78
N GLU A 234 18.73 -38.25 -27.08
CA GLU A 234 17.90 -38.37 -28.28
C GLU A 234 18.72 -38.21 -29.56
N MET A 235 19.64 -37.23 -29.60
CA MET A 235 20.57 -37.02 -30.71
C MET A 235 21.48 -38.25 -30.92
N ASN A 236 22.03 -38.81 -29.84
CA ASN A 236 22.87 -40.00 -29.91
C ASN A 236 22.12 -41.23 -30.43
N GLN A 237 20.85 -41.39 -30.05
CA GLN A 237 20.01 -42.48 -30.58
C GLN A 237 19.72 -42.32 -32.08
N ILE A 238 19.47 -41.10 -32.55
CA ILE A 238 19.26 -40.81 -33.98
C ILE A 238 20.52 -41.13 -34.78
N LEU A 239 21.69 -40.66 -34.32
CA LEU A 239 22.98 -40.94 -34.96
C LEU A 239 23.28 -42.44 -35.05
N ALA A 240 23.04 -43.20 -33.99
CA ALA A 240 23.24 -44.64 -33.98
C ALA A 240 22.29 -45.36 -34.95
N ALA A 241 21.04 -44.92 -35.04
CA ALA A 241 20.05 -45.49 -35.96
C ALA A 241 20.35 -45.18 -37.44
N GLU A 242 20.94 -44.02 -37.75
CA GLU A 242 21.39 -43.69 -39.10
C GLU A 242 22.62 -44.50 -39.51
N GLN A 243 23.59 -44.69 -38.60
CA GLN A 243 24.77 -45.53 -38.86
C GLN A 243 24.38 -46.98 -39.14
N ALA A 244 23.46 -47.55 -38.36
CA ALA A 244 22.98 -48.91 -38.56
C ALA A 244 22.14 -49.11 -39.83
N LYS A 245 21.68 -48.03 -40.49
CA LYS A 245 20.99 -48.09 -41.79
C LYS A 245 21.93 -47.93 -42.98
N ALA A 246 23.16 -47.45 -42.74
CA ALA A 246 24.17 -47.21 -43.77
C ALA A 246 25.11 -48.41 -43.97
N GLU A 247 25.07 -49.40 -43.06
CA GLU A 247 25.70 -50.73 -43.17
C GLU A 247 24.76 -51.76 -43.80
#